data_AF-A0A498FCL2-F1
#
_entry.id   AF-A0A498FCL2-F1
#
_cell.length_a   1.000
_cell.length_b   1.000
_cell.length_c   1.000
_cell.angle_alpha   90.00
_cell.angle_beta   90.00
_cell.angle_gamma   90.00
#
_symmetry.space_group_name_H-M   'P 1'
#
loop_
_entity.id
_entity.type
_entity.pdbx_description
1 polymer ?
#
loop_
_entity_poly.entity_id
_entity_poly.type
_entity_poly.pdbx_seq_one_letter_code
_entity_poly.pdbx_strand_id
1 'polypeptide(L)'
;EYYTGSADWMARNLDNRVEAVAPIEDPEIRRQLRYNLVEVVLVDNRMCWEMQLGGSYVQRRPTEDEPERNTQKYSCARPSRR
;
A
#
# COMPACT_ATOMS: atom_id res chain seq x y z
N GLU A 1 0.44 -12.08 10.35
CA GLU A 1 -0.49 -11.24 11.11
C GLU A 1 -0.56 -9.86 10.47
N TYR A 2 -1.58 -9.06 10.76
CA TYR A 2 -1.72 -7.70 10.22
C TYR A 2 -1.82 -6.70 11.35
N TYR A 3 -1.10 -5.59 11.20
CA TYR A 3 -1.08 -4.47 12.11
C TYR A 3 -1.34 -3.19 11.32
N THR A 4 -1.96 -2.22 11.97
CA THR A 4 -2.02 -0.84 11.49
C THR A 4 -1.42 0.06 12.55
N GLY A 5 -0.73 1.12 12.14
CA GLY A 5 -0.10 2.03 13.08
C GLY A 5 0.31 3.34 12.44
N SER A 6 0.62 4.31 13.29
CA SER A 6 1.01 5.66 12.89
C SER A 6 2.51 5.81 12.59
N ALA A 7 3.32 4.87 13.07
CA ALA A 7 4.77 4.89 12.91
C ALA A 7 5.24 4.38 11.55
N ASP A 8 6.29 5.00 11.02
CA ASP A 8 7.16 4.41 10.00
C ASP A 8 8.47 3.88 10.65
N TRP A 9 9.30 3.18 9.88
CA TRP A 9 10.57 2.63 10.35
C TRP A 9 11.71 3.65 10.30
N MET A 10 11.53 4.81 10.92
CA MET A 10 12.60 5.77 11.14
C MET A 10 12.84 5.96 12.64
N ALA A 11 14.11 6.07 13.03
CA ALA A 11 14.51 6.22 14.44
C ALA A 11 13.74 7.33 15.16
N ARG A 12 13.44 8.44 14.45
CA ARG A 12 12.62 9.53 15.01
C ARG A 12 11.23 9.09 15.48
N ASN A 13 10.61 8.12 14.81
CA ASN A 13 9.27 7.63 15.11
C ASN A 13 9.33 6.51 16.18
N LEU A 14 10.44 5.78 16.27
CA LEU A 14 10.60 4.70 17.25
C LEU A 14 11.12 5.18 18.61
N ASP A 15 11.98 6.19 18.63
CA ASP A 15 12.69 6.61 19.85
C ASP A 15 12.17 7.94 20.42
N ASN A 16 11.60 8.80 19.57
CA ASN A 16 11.38 10.22 19.92
C ASN A 16 9.93 10.69 19.73
N ARG A 17 9.00 9.81 19.34
CA ARG A 17 7.58 10.13 19.14
C ARG A 17 6.68 9.15 19.86
N VAL A 18 5.52 9.65 20.26
CA VAL A 18 4.42 8.80 20.74
C VAL A 18 3.69 8.28 19.51
N GLU A 19 3.70 6.96 19.33
CA GLU A 19 3.08 6.28 18.20
C GLU A 19 2.13 5.19 18.70
N ALA A 20 1.13 4.85 17.89
CA ALA A 20 0.18 3.78 18.19
C ALA A 20 0.23 2.70 17.11
N VAL A 21 0.19 1.44 17.53
CA VAL A 21 0.08 0.27 16.66
C VAL A 21 -0.99 -0.65 17.25
N ALA A 22 -1.90 -1.13 16.41
CA ALA A 22 -2.97 -2.04 16.82
C ALA A 22 -2.98 -3.29 15.92
N PRO A 23 -3.12 -4.50 16.50
CA PRO A 23 -3.37 -5.69 15.71
C PRO A 23 -4.76 -5.60 15.07
N ILE A 24 -4.87 -6.15 13.88
CA ILE A 24 -6.16 -6.31 13.21
C ILE A 24 -6.58 -7.74 13.50
N GLU A 25 -7.56 -7.95 14.37
CA GLU A 25 -7.95 -9.30 14.84
C GLU A 25 -8.98 -9.96 13.93
N ASP A 26 -9.90 -9.16 13.39
CA ASP A 26 -10.98 -9.66 12.53
C ASP A 26 -10.44 -10.29 11.24
N PRO A 27 -10.72 -11.60 11.00
CA PRO A 27 -10.21 -12.31 9.83
C PRO A 27 -10.76 -11.77 8.49
N GLU A 28 -11.98 -11.25 8.48
CA GLU A 28 -12.57 -10.64 7.28
C GLU A 28 -11.87 -9.31 6.95
N ILE A 29 -11.56 -8.49 7.96
CA ILE A 29 -10.76 -7.26 7.74
C ILE A 29 -9.35 -7.60 7.24
N ARG A 30 -8.70 -8.62 7.82
CA ARG A 30 -7.39 -9.12 7.33
C ARG A 30 -7.46 -9.55 5.87
N ARG A 31 -8.52 -10.27 5.49
CA ARG A 31 -8.77 -10.71 4.12
C ARG A 31 -8.93 -9.51 3.19
N GLN A 32 -9.72 -8.52 3.59
CA GLN A 32 -9.91 -7.29 2.81
C GLN A 32 -8.60 -6.51 2.64
N LEU A 33 -7.78 -6.38 3.68
CA LEU A 33 -6.49 -5.70 3.57
C LEU A 33 -5.53 -6.42 2.62
N ARG A 34 -5.47 -7.76 2.69
CA ARG A 34 -4.67 -8.56 1.75
C ARG A 34 -5.07 -8.28 0.30
N TYR A 35 -6.32 -8.56 -0.05
CA TYR A 35 -6.76 -8.60 -1.45
C TYR A 35 -7.10 -7.22 -2.02
N ASN A 36 -7.61 -6.29 -1.21
CA ASN A 36 -8.10 -5.01 -1.73
C ASN A 36 -7.09 -3.87 -1.56
N LEU A 37 -6.06 -4.03 -0.73
CA LEU A 37 -5.05 -3.00 -0.50
C LEU A 37 -3.66 -3.50 -0.87
N VAL A 38 -3.15 -4.51 -0.17
CA VAL A 38 -1.76 -4.97 -0.33
C VAL A 38 -1.51 -5.46 -1.75
N GLU A 39 -2.33 -6.40 -2.24
CA GLU A 39 -2.17 -6.94 -3.59
C GLU A 39 -2.35 -5.87 -4.66
N VAL A 40 -3.32 -4.97 -4.51
CA VAL A 40 -3.60 -3.88 -5.46
C VAL A 40 -2.41 -2.93 -5.56
N VAL A 41 -1.84 -2.50 -4.42
CA VAL A 41 -0.67 -1.61 -4.39
C VAL A 41 0.54 -2.28 -5.03
N LEU A 42 0.75 -3.58 -4.79
CA LEU A 42 1.91 -4.31 -5.31
C LEU A 42 1.89 -4.48 -6.83
N VAL A 43 0.70 -4.65 -7.42
CA VAL A 43 0.53 -4.82 -8.88
C VAL A 43 0.29 -3.50 -9.63
N ASP A 44 0.35 -2.36 -8.94
CA ASP A 44 0.21 -1.04 -9.57
C ASP A 44 1.32 -0.82 -10.61
N ASN A 45 0.92 -0.51 -11.84
CA ASN A 45 1.81 -0.27 -12.96
C ASN A 45 1.65 1.14 -13.53
N ARG A 46 1.07 2.08 -12.77
CA ARG A 46 0.79 3.44 -13.25
C ARG A 46 1.21 4.55 -12.29
N MET A 47 0.95 4.41 -11.01
CA MET A 47 1.29 5.39 -9.97
C MET A 47 2.53 4.96 -9.17
N CYS A 48 2.98 3.71 -9.31
CA CYS A 48 4.18 3.20 -8.67
C CYS A 48 5.48 3.73 -9.32
N TRP A 49 6.44 4.14 -8.48
CA TRP A 49 7.79 4.53 -8.88
C TRP A 49 8.80 3.61 -8.22
N GLU A 50 9.64 2.98 -9.04
CA GLU A 50 10.68 2.07 -8.58
C GLU A 50 11.99 2.81 -8.35
N MET A 51 12.46 2.78 -7.10
CA MET A 51 13.78 3.26 -6.74
C MET A 51 14.84 2.29 -7.28
N GLN A 52 15.77 2.84 -8.06
CA GLN A 52 16.93 2.12 -8.56
C GLN A 52 18.07 2.16 -7.53
N LEU A 53 19.05 1.27 -7.66
CA LEU A 53 20.21 1.21 -6.77
C LEU A 53 20.97 2.56 -6.68
N GLY A 54 20.95 3.34 -7.77
CA GLY A 54 21.58 4.67 -7.84
C GLY A 54 20.76 5.81 -7.25
N GLY A 55 19.60 5.53 -6.64
CA GLY A 55 18.71 6.54 -6.05
C GLY A 55 17.84 7.30 -7.06
N SER A 56 17.95 6.99 -8.36
CA SER A 56 17.00 7.46 -9.36
C SER A 56 15.68 6.68 -9.25
N TYR A 57 14.61 7.27 -9.77
CA TYR A 57 13.29 6.65 -9.78
C TYR A 57 12.79 6.49 -11.21
N VAL A 58 12.21 5.33 -11.50
CA VAL A 58 11.56 5.02 -12.78
C VAL A 58 10.10 4.71 -12.52
N GLN A 59 9.21 5.42 -13.19
CA GLN A 59 7.78 5.16 -13.08
C GLN A 59 7.45 3.83 -13.78
N ARG A 60 6.71 2.95 -13.10
CA ARG A 60 6.11 1.79 -13.77
C ARG A 60 5.10 2.27 -14.80
N ARG A 61 5.08 1.60 -15.95
CA ARG A 61 4.11 1.85 -17.02
C ARG A 61 3.59 0.52 -17.53
N PRO A 62 2.31 0.44 -17.90
CA PRO A 62 1.80 -0.76 -18.54
C PRO A 62 2.50 -0.98 -19.89
N THR A 63 2.89 -2.22 -20.18
CA THR A 63 3.20 -2.70 -21.54
C THR A 63 1.95 -2.72 -22.43
N GLU A 64 2.12 -2.84 -23.75
CA GLU A 64 0.99 -2.90 -24.69
C GLU A 64 0.01 -4.05 -24.40
N ASP A 65 0.51 -5.17 -23.87
CA ASP A 65 -0.27 -6.38 -23.59
C ASP A 65 -0.88 -6.44 -22.18
N GLU A 66 -0.67 -5.40 -21.34
CA GLU A 66 -1.19 -5.40 -19.97
C GLU A 66 -2.15 -4.23 -19.71
N PRO A 67 -3.24 -4.46 -18.93
CA PRO A 67 -4.13 -3.39 -18.55
C PRO A 67 -3.45 -2.40 -17.59
N GLU A 68 -3.84 -1.12 -17.67
CA GLU A 68 -3.49 -0.13 -16.65
C GLU A 68 -4.10 -0.52 -15.30
N ARG A 69 -3.26 -0.65 -14.28
CA ARG A 69 -3.64 -0.87 -12.89
C ARG A 69 -3.22 0.36 -12.07
N ASN A 70 -4.22 1.12 -11.64
CA ASN A 70 -4.03 2.31 -10.82
C ASN A 70 -4.75 2.13 -9.47
N THR A 71 -3.96 2.03 -8.40
CA THR A 71 -4.43 1.78 -7.04
C THR A 71 -5.39 2.86 -6.57
N GLN A 72 -5.06 4.14 -6.78
CA GLN A 72 -5.88 5.24 -6.28
C GLN A 72 -7.26 5.26 -6.95
N LYS A 73 -7.31 5.02 -8.27
CA LYS A 73 -8.59 4.86 -8.98
C LYS A 73 -9.38 3.68 -8.43
N TYR A 74 -8.74 2.53 -8.24
CA TYR A 74 -9.40 1.32 -7.71
C TYR A 74 -9.98 1.56 -6.30
N SER A 75 -9.20 2.16 -5.41
CA SER A 75 -9.59 2.41 -4.02
C SER A 75 -10.69 3.47 -3.89
N CYS A 76 -10.64 4.56 -4.67
CA CYS A 76 -11.66 5.62 -4.64
C CYS A 76 -12.97 5.20 -5.33
N ALA A 77 -12.90 4.40 -6.39
CA ALA A 77 -14.08 3.93 -7.11
C ALA A 77 -14.87 2.86 -6.33
N ARG A 78 -14.26 2.25 -5.31
CA ARG A 78 -14.90 1.23 -4.50
C ARG A 78 -15.85 1.90 -3.49
N PRO A 79 -17.18 1.67 -3.57
CA PRO A 79 -18.09 2.17 -2.56
C PRO A 79 -17.76 1.52 -1.22
N SER A 80 -17.65 2.29 -0.14
CA SER A 80 -17.64 1.74 1.21
C SER A 80 -18.91 0.89 1.37
N ARG A 81 -18.77 -0.42 1.58
CA ARG A 81 -19.92 -1.22 2.04
C ARG A 81 -20.31 -0.65 3.39
N ARG A 82 -21.44 0.07 3.42
CA ARG A 82 -22.10 0.47 4.67
C ARG A 82 -22.68 -0.75 5.35
#